data_AF-A0A7X8EVP0-F1
#
_entry.id   AF-A0A7X8EVP0-F1
#
_cell.length_a   1.000
_cell.length_b   1.000
_cell.length_c   1.000
_cell.angle_alpha   90.00
_cell.angle_beta   90.00
_cell.angle_gamma   90.00
#
_symmetry.space_group_name_H-M   'P 1'
#
loop_
_entity.id
_entity.type
_entity.pdbx_description
1 polymer ?
#
loop_
_entity_poly.entity_id
_entity_poly.type
_entity_poly.pdbx_seq_one_letter_code
_entity_poly.pdbx_strand_id
1 'polypeptide(L)'
;MDMLLLKEYILDAVVIGIILWCAVKAYQKGAVQAGLGFLPMILAIGAAYFCSPIFSKVLRGTPFFAFLQSKIQTTLKLDGVLGDSILETQTKLIQNMDIPSFLKNSLLENNNPVVYGILKADKVQDYITGYLANVCLNIISVVLIIVIIWFVAKLILGALNLVMKLPG
;
A
#
# COMPACT_ATOMS: atom_id res chain seq x y z
N MET A 1 -25.44 -37.19 18.79
CA MET A 1 -23.95 -37.16 18.71
C MET A 1 -23.61 -36.72 17.31
N ASP A 2 -23.16 -35.48 17.23
CA ASP A 2 -23.77 -34.49 16.34
C ASP A 2 -23.07 -34.35 14.99
N MET A 3 -23.88 -34.25 13.93
CA MET A 3 -23.43 -33.94 12.57
C MET A 3 -22.66 -32.59 12.49
N LEU A 4 -22.80 -31.76 13.52
CA LEU A 4 -22.07 -30.52 13.74
C LEU A 4 -20.60 -30.78 14.15
N LEU A 5 -20.35 -31.76 15.03
CA LEU A 5 -18.99 -32.16 15.43
C LEU A 5 -18.22 -32.75 14.24
N LEU A 6 -18.90 -33.57 13.42
CA LEU A 6 -18.27 -34.18 12.25
C LEU A 6 -17.77 -33.13 11.24
N LYS A 7 -18.46 -31.98 11.13
CA LYS A 7 -18.11 -30.89 10.22
C LYS A 7 -16.90 -30.08 10.70
N GLU A 8 -16.73 -29.94 12.01
CA GLU A 8 -15.55 -29.32 12.63
C GLU A 8 -14.30 -30.18 12.39
N TYR A 9 -14.40 -31.50 12.61
CA TYR A 9 -13.28 -32.42 12.36
C TYR A 9 -12.89 -32.53 10.87
N ILE A 10 -13.83 -32.32 9.94
CA ILE A 10 -13.51 -32.30 8.50
C ILE A 10 -12.62 -31.10 8.15
N LEU A 11 -12.86 -29.93 8.74
CA LEU A 11 -12.03 -28.76 8.49
C LEU A 11 -10.61 -28.99 9.03
N ASP A 12 -10.49 -29.54 10.23
CA ASP A 12 -9.20 -29.88 10.84
C ASP A 12 -8.44 -30.93 10.01
N ALA A 13 -9.13 -31.96 9.52
CA ALA A 13 -8.54 -32.98 8.65
C ALA A 13 -8.05 -32.40 7.32
N VAL A 14 -8.80 -31.45 6.73
CA VAL A 14 -8.38 -30.73 5.52
C VAL A 14 -7.14 -29.87 5.78
N VAL A 15 -7.12 -29.14 6.90
CA VAL A 15 -5.97 -28.31 7.31
C VAL A 15 -4.73 -29.18 7.53
N ILE A 16 -4.86 -30.30 8.25
CA ILE A 16 -3.78 -31.26 8.47
C ILE A 16 -3.29 -31.83 7.14
N GLY A 17 -4.20 -32.17 6.22
CA GLY A 17 -3.85 -32.63 4.87
C GLY A 17 -3.03 -31.60 4.08
N ILE A 18 -3.40 -30.32 4.14
CA ILE A 18 -2.67 -29.23 3.50
C ILE A 18 -1.28 -29.06 4.13
N ILE A 19 -1.18 -29.11 5.46
CA ILE A 19 0.11 -29.01 6.18
C ILE A 19 1.03 -30.17 5.79
N LEU A 20 0.53 -31.41 5.80
CA LEU A 20 1.30 -32.59 5.41
C LEU A 20 1.74 -32.54 3.94
N TRP A 21 0.87 -32.10 3.04
CA TRP A 21 1.22 -31.89 1.63
C TRP A 21 2.36 -30.88 1.49
N CYS A 22 2.25 -29.73 2.15
CA CYS A 22 3.29 -28.70 2.16
C CYS A 22 4.60 -29.23 2.74
N ALA A 23 4.55 -30.01 3.82
CA ALA A 23 5.71 -30.61 4.44
C ALA A 23 6.41 -31.60 3.50
N VAL A 24 5.66 -32.46 2.80
CA VAL A 24 6.21 -33.40 1.80
C VAL A 24 6.86 -32.66 0.63
N LYS A 25 6.19 -31.62 0.10
CA LYS A 25 6.74 -30.76 -0.96
C LYS A 25 8.01 -30.02 -0.51
N ALA A 26 8.06 -29.54 0.74
CA ALA A 26 9.21 -28.87 1.32
C ALA A 26 10.39 -29.84 1.54
N TYR A 27 10.11 -31.06 1.98
CA TYR A 27 11.10 -32.11 2.18
C TYR A 27 11.75 -32.52 0.85
N GLN A 28 10.95 -32.70 -0.21
CA GLN A 28 11.45 -33.05 -1.56
C GLN A 28 12.35 -31.97 -2.19
N LYS A 29 12.19 -30.70 -1.80
CA LYS A 29 13.04 -29.59 -2.26
C LYS A 29 14.28 -29.34 -1.39
N GLY A 30 14.44 -30.09 -0.29
CA GLY A 30 15.54 -29.92 0.67
C GLY A 30 15.26 -28.84 1.71
N ALA A 31 15.46 -29.18 2.99
CA ALA A 31 15.18 -28.30 4.14
C ALA A 31 15.89 -26.93 4.06
N VAL A 32 17.07 -26.88 3.43
CA VAL A 32 17.82 -25.64 3.18
C VAL A 32 17.10 -24.74 2.17
N GLN A 33 16.47 -25.32 1.12
CA GLN A 33 15.70 -24.56 0.13
C GLN A 33 14.40 -24.01 0.73
N ALA A 34 13.77 -24.78 1.62
CA ALA A 34 12.62 -24.33 2.38
C ALA A 34 13.00 -23.17 3.33
N GLY A 35 14.06 -23.33 4.14
CA GLY A 35 14.51 -22.30 5.10
C GLY A 35 14.99 -21.00 4.44
N LEU A 36 15.81 -21.07 3.39
CA LEU A 36 16.24 -19.90 2.61
C LEU A 36 15.11 -19.29 1.76
N GLY A 37 14.02 -20.02 1.51
CA GLY A 37 12.83 -19.51 0.83
C GLY A 37 12.06 -18.45 1.66
N PHE A 38 12.21 -18.45 2.99
CA PHE A 38 11.57 -17.48 3.88
C PHE A 38 12.39 -16.20 4.10
N LEU A 39 13.71 -16.25 3.86
CA LEU A 39 14.60 -15.09 3.96
C LEU A 39 14.16 -13.90 3.09
N PRO A 40 13.77 -14.08 1.80
CA PRO A 40 13.18 -13.01 1.01
C PRO A 40 11.93 -12.38 1.63
N MET A 41 11.10 -13.18 2.30
CA MET A 41 9.87 -12.72 2.96
C MET A 41 10.18 -11.90 4.21
N ILE A 42 11.16 -12.32 5.02
CA ILE A 42 11.62 -11.56 6.20
C ILE A 42 12.29 -10.25 5.77
N LEU A 43 13.13 -10.31 4.73
CA LEU A 43 13.76 -9.13 4.13
C LEU A 43 12.73 -8.18 3.52
N ALA A 44 11.66 -8.71 2.93
CA ALA A 44 10.54 -7.93 2.41
C ALA A 44 9.77 -7.19 3.50
N ILE A 45 9.50 -7.85 4.63
CA ILE A 45 8.86 -7.23 5.80
C ILE A 45 9.77 -6.12 6.37
N GLY A 46 11.08 -6.39 6.50
CA GLY A 46 12.06 -5.38 6.93
C GLY A 46 12.17 -4.21 5.96
N ALA A 47 12.20 -4.47 4.65
CA ALA A 47 12.23 -3.45 3.61
C ALA A 47 10.95 -2.61 3.60
N ALA A 48 9.77 -3.22 3.75
CA ALA A 48 8.50 -2.51 3.84
C ALA A 48 8.48 -1.53 5.04
N TYR A 49 9.01 -1.95 6.19
CA TYR A 49 9.15 -1.09 7.36
C TYR A 49 10.09 0.10 7.12
N PHE A 50 11.21 -0.13 6.42
CA PHE A 50 12.19 0.91 6.12
C PHE A 50 11.75 1.86 4.99
N CYS A 51 10.97 1.36 4.03
CA CYS A 51 10.52 2.13 2.87
C CYS A 51 9.36 3.09 3.21
N SER A 52 8.56 2.79 4.24
CA SER A 52 7.38 3.57 4.61
C SER A 52 7.65 5.08 4.86
N PRO A 53 8.71 5.51 5.58
CA PRO A 53 9.00 6.94 5.75
C PRO A 53 9.82 7.55 4.60
N ILE A 54 10.56 6.73 3.84
CA ILE A 54 11.53 7.21 2.83
C ILE A 54 10.82 7.61 1.55
N PHE A 55 9.95 6.75 1.01
CA PHE A 55 9.29 7.05 -0.27
C PHE A 55 8.33 8.24 -0.16
N SER A 56 7.62 8.38 0.98
CA SER A 56 6.77 9.55 1.22
C SER A 56 7.54 10.86 1.26
N LYS A 57 8.77 10.88 1.79
CA LYS A 57 9.59 12.11 1.85
C LYS A 57 10.31 12.38 0.54
N VAL A 58 10.88 11.35 -0.09
CA VAL A 58 11.61 11.48 -1.35
C VAL A 58 10.69 11.90 -2.48
N LEU A 59 9.56 11.20 -2.68
CA LEU A 59 8.66 11.54 -3.79
C LEU A 59 7.99 12.91 -3.61
N ARG A 60 7.74 13.36 -2.38
CA ARG A 60 7.23 14.73 -2.12
C ARG A 60 8.20 15.82 -2.60
N GLY A 61 9.51 15.53 -2.65
CA GLY A 61 10.54 16.43 -3.18
C GLY A 61 10.76 16.30 -4.69
N THR A 62 10.06 15.38 -5.38
CA THR A 62 10.22 15.18 -6.83
C THR A 62 9.18 15.95 -7.65
N PRO A 63 9.48 16.28 -8.92
CA PRO A 63 8.51 16.88 -9.83
C PRO A 63 7.26 16.01 -10.06
N PHE A 64 7.32 14.72 -9.72
CA PHE A 64 6.17 13.82 -9.80
C PHE A 64 5.05 14.18 -8.81
N PHE A 65 5.37 14.68 -7.61
CA PHE A 65 4.35 15.13 -6.67
C PHE A 65 3.60 16.36 -7.21
N ALA A 66 4.33 17.33 -7.78
CA ALA A 66 3.72 18.49 -8.46
C ALA A 66 2.87 18.05 -9.67
N PHE A 67 3.32 17.04 -10.41
CA PHE A 67 2.52 16.45 -11.49
C PHE A 67 1.20 15.85 -10.97
N LEU A 68 1.23 15.10 -9.87
CA LEU A 68 0.01 14.56 -9.26
C LEU A 68 -0.93 15.67 -8.78
N GLN A 69 -0.41 16.70 -8.11
CA GLN A 69 -1.20 17.85 -7.67
C GLN A 69 -1.90 18.54 -8.84
N SER A 70 -1.18 18.83 -9.93
CA SER A 70 -1.77 19.46 -11.12
C SER A 70 -2.83 18.57 -11.79
N LYS A 71 -2.59 17.25 -11.89
CA LYS A 71 -3.59 16.31 -12.43
C LYS A 71 -4.85 16.25 -11.58
N ILE A 72 -4.71 16.21 -10.26
CA ILE A 72 -5.84 16.20 -9.33
C ILE A 72 -6.62 17.52 -9.42
N GLN A 73 -5.92 18.65 -9.46
CA GLN A 73 -6.51 19.97 -9.61
C GLN A 73 -7.37 20.08 -10.87
N THR A 74 -6.85 19.67 -12.02
CA THR A 74 -7.57 19.69 -13.30
C THR A 74 -8.74 18.69 -13.30
N THR A 75 -8.55 17.49 -12.77
CA THR A 75 -9.59 16.44 -12.74
C THR A 75 -10.78 16.85 -11.89
N LEU A 76 -10.50 17.44 -10.73
CA LEU A 76 -11.52 17.93 -9.80
C LEU A 76 -12.00 19.35 -10.12
N LYS A 77 -11.49 19.98 -11.19
CA LYS A 77 -11.82 21.35 -11.63
C LYS A 77 -11.75 22.35 -10.48
N LEU A 78 -10.70 22.27 -9.68
CA LEU A 78 -10.53 23.14 -8.51
C LEU A 78 -10.03 24.55 -8.88
N ASP A 79 -9.75 24.78 -10.16
CA ASP A 79 -9.26 26.05 -10.69
C ASP A 79 -10.25 27.20 -10.42
N GLY A 80 -9.85 28.14 -9.55
CA GLY A 80 -10.52 29.43 -9.37
C GLY A 80 -11.77 29.44 -8.49
N VAL A 81 -12.18 28.31 -7.90
CA VAL A 81 -13.45 28.22 -7.15
C VAL A 81 -13.32 28.66 -5.68
N LEU A 82 -12.10 28.71 -5.13
CA LEU A 82 -11.90 28.55 -3.67
C LEU A 82 -11.06 29.64 -2.99
N GLY A 83 -10.81 30.78 -3.65
CA GLY A 83 -9.91 31.81 -3.13
C GLY A 83 -10.27 32.39 -1.77
N ASP A 84 -11.56 32.42 -1.39
CA ASP A 84 -12.05 33.00 -0.12
C ASP A 84 -13.49 32.57 0.28
N SER A 85 -13.93 31.38 -0.16
CA SER A 85 -15.32 30.94 0.07
C SER A 85 -15.59 30.58 1.55
N ILE A 86 -16.78 30.91 2.07
CA ILE A 86 -17.23 30.59 3.43
C ILE A 86 -17.15 29.07 3.70
N LEU A 87 -16.87 28.64 4.95
CA LEU A 87 -16.69 27.21 5.33
C LEU A 87 -17.82 26.29 4.83
N GLU A 88 -19.06 26.77 4.81
CA GLU A 88 -20.21 26.02 4.30
C GLU A 88 -20.10 25.72 2.79
N THR A 89 -19.63 26.70 2.01
CA THR A 89 -19.37 26.54 0.58
C THR A 89 -18.25 25.54 0.33
N GLN A 90 -17.18 25.57 1.13
CA GLN A 90 -16.09 24.60 1.07
C GLN A 90 -16.57 23.17 1.38
N THR A 91 -17.42 23.04 2.40
CA THR A 91 -18.01 21.76 2.80
C THR A 91 -18.85 21.16 1.68
N LYS A 92 -19.74 21.97 1.09
CA LYS A 92 -20.56 21.56 -0.06
C LYS A 92 -19.68 21.18 -1.26
N LEU A 93 -18.60 21.90 -1.51
CA LEU A 93 -17.67 21.56 -2.59
C LEU A 93 -17.02 20.19 -2.36
N ILE A 94 -16.49 19.91 -1.17
CA ILE A 94 -15.92 18.59 -0.82
C ILE A 94 -16.95 17.47 -0.95
N GLN A 95 -18.19 17.71 -0.51
CA GLN A 95 -19.27 16.74 -0.62
C GLN A 95 -19.65 16.42 -2.08
N ASN A 96 -19.59 17.41 -2.97
CA ASN A 96 -19.92 17.27 -4.39
C ASN A 96 -18.77 16.71 -5.25
N MET A 97 -17.55 16.54 -4.72
CA MET A 97 -16.44 15.95 -5.46
C MET A 97 -16.73 14.49 -5.84
N ASP A 98 -16.28 14.07 -7.01
CA ASP A 98 -16.36 12.67 -7.45
C ASP A 98 -15.18 11.86 -6.88
N ILE A 99 -15.16 11.74 -5.54
CA ILE A 99 -14.17 10.95 -4.79
C ILE A 99 -14.89 10.04 -3.77
N PRO A 100 -14.24 8.92 -3.36
CA PRO A 100 -14.77 8.05 -2.33
C PRO A 100 -15.16 8.75 -1.03
N SER A 101 -16.23 8.26 -0.39
CA SER A 101 -16.78 8.84 0.85
C SER A 101 -15.77 8.93 1.99
N PHE A 102 -14.89 7.94 2.14
CA PHE A 102 -13.85 7.98 3.17
C PHE A 102 -12.90 9.19 3.00
N LEU A 103 -12.54 9.55 1.75
CA LEU A 103 -11.71 10.72 1.48
C LEU A 103 -12.47 12.02 1.77
N LYS A 104 -13.75 12.08 1.40
CA LYS A 104 -14.62 13.23 1.73
C LYS A 104 -14.66 13.44 3.24
N ASN A 105 -14.91 12.39 4.00
CA ASN A 105 -15.01 12.46 5.45
C ASN A 105 -13.69 12.92 6.06
N SER A 106 -12.55 12.37 5.63
CA SER A 106 -11.24 12.79 6.13
C SER A 106 -10.92 14.27 5.83
N LEU A 107 -11.30 14.75 4.65
CA LEU A 107 -11.15 16.17 4.28
C LEU A 107 -12.07 17.07 5.13
N LEU A 108 -13.30 16.63 5.41
CA LEU A 108 -14.30 17.40 6.17
C LEU A 108 -13.99 17.47 7.68
N GLU A 109 -13.58 16.36 8.29
CA GLU A 109 -13.25 16.28 9.72
C GLU A 109 -12.13 17.27 10.10
N ASN A 110 -11.26 17.59 9.15
CA ASN A 110 -10.07 18.40 9.35
C ASN A 110 -10.09 19.70 8.52
N ASN A 111 -11.27 20.11 8.02
CA ASN A 111 -11.46 21.30 7.19
C ASN A 111 -11.36 22.59 8.02
N ASN A 112 -10.17 22.86 8.57
CA ASN A 112 -9.89 24.07 9.35
C ASN A 112 -8.54 24.69 8.96
N PRO A 113 -8.35 26.01 9.21
CA PRO A 113 -7.14 26.74 8.81
C PRO A 113 -5.85 26.25 9.47
N VAL A 114 -5.94 25.65 10.66
CA VAL A 114 -4.78 25.13 11.41
C VAL A 114 -4.16 23.94 10.69
N VAL A 115 -4.99 23.08 10.08
CA VAL A 115 -4.52 21.90 9.33
C VAL A 115 -3.93 22.28 7.97
N TYR A 116 -4.41 23.36 7.33
CA TYR A 116 -3.85 23.84 6.06
C TYR A 116 -2.38 24.25 6.19
N GLY A 117 -2.02 24.88 7.32
CA GLY A 117 -0.65 25.27 7.64
C GLY A 117 0.34 24.11 7.73
N ILE A 118 -0.12 22.90 8.08
CA ILE A 118 0.72 21.68 8.15
C ILE A 118 1.18 21.26 6.75
N LEU A 119 0.37 21.54 5.72
CA LEU A 119 0.67 21.23 4.32
C LEU A 119 1.26 22.42 3.54
N LYS A 120 1.55 23.55 4.22
CA LYS A 120 1.96 24.83 3.59
C LYS A 120 0.98 25.30 2.51
N ALA A 121 -0.30 25.04 2.73
CA ALA A 121 -1.38 25.41 1.83
C ALA A 121 -1.96 26.75 2.29
N ASP A 122 -1.86 27.79 1.46
CA ASP A 122 -2.49 29.09 1.73
C ASP A 122 -4.00 29.06 1.40
N LYS A 123 -4.45 28.03 0.65
CA LYS A 123 -5.82 27.86 0.16
C LYS A 123 -6.32 26.42 0.35
N VAL A 124 -7.64 26.27 0.51
CA VAL A 124 -8.34 24.97 0.62
C VAL A 124 -8.05 24.08 -0.59
N GLN A 125 -7.88 24.68 -1.76
CA GLN A 125 -7.46 23.99 -2.99
C GLN A 125 -6.11 23.30 -2.84
N ASP A 126 -5.11 23.98 -2.27
CA ASP A 126 -3.77 23.43 -2.06
C ASP A 126 -3.79 22.31 -1.01
N TYR A 127 -4.66 22.45 0.00
CA TYR A 127 -4.93 21.39 0.98
C TYR A 127 -5.50 20.13 0.33
N ILE A 128 -6.59 20.25 -0.44
CA ILE A 128 -7.24 19.10 -1.11
C ILE A 128 -6.28 18.42 -2.07
N THR A 129 -5.60 19.20 -2.93
CA THR A 129 -4.68 18.65 -3.94
C THR A 129 -3.46 18.02 -3.28
N GLY A 130 -2.88 18.63 -2.24
CA GLY A 130 -1.76 18.08 -1.48
C GLY A 130 -2.12 16.80 -0.72
N TYR A 131 -3.29 16.76 -0.08
CA TYR A 131 -3.78 15.58 0.63
C TYR A 131 -3.98 14.40 -0.33
N LEU A 132 -4.71 14.62 -1.43
CA LEU A 132 -4.99 13.56 -2.41
C LEU A 132 -3.71 13.12 -3.14
N ALA A 133 -2.81 14.04 -3.49
CA ALA A 133 -1.52 13.71 -4.09
C ALA A 133 -0.69 12.83 -3.14
N ASN A 134 -0.74 13.10 -1.84
CA ASN A 134 -0.06 12.28 -0.85
C ASN A 134 -0.67 10.87 -0.73
N VAL A 135 -2.00 10.74 -0.82
CA VAL A 135 -2.68 9.43 -0.88
C VAL A 135 -2.24 8.64 -2.12
N CYS A 136 -2.26 9.27 -3.30
CA CYS A 136 -1.80 8.64 -4.55
C CYS A 136 -0.33 8.19 -4.46
N LEU A 137 0.54 9.05 -3.95
CA LEU A 137 1.96 8.76 -3.75
C LEU A 137 2.18 7.58 -2.81
N ASN A 138 1.42 7.50 -1.71
CA ASN A 138 1.49 6.36 -0.79
C ASN A 138 1.11 5.04 -1.51
N ILE A 139 0.00 5.03 -2.27
CA ILE A 139 -0.43 3.86 -3.03
C ILE A 139 0.67 3.42 -4.01
N ILE A 140 1.23 4.36 -4.79
CA ILE A 140 2.32 4.08 -5.73
C ILE A 140 3.55 3.52 -5.01
N SER A 141 3.88 4.05 -3.83
CA SER A 141 5.01 3.58 -3.03
C SER A 141 4.83 2.13 -2.60
N VAL A 142 3.64 1.75 -2.14
CA VAL A 142 3.31 0.37 -1.78
C VAL A 142 3.43 -0.55 -3.00
N VAL A 143 2.91 -0.15 -4.16
CA VAL A 143 3.00 -0.95 -5.39
C VAL A 143 4.45 -1.15 -5.81
N LEU A 144 5.28 -0.11 -5.79
CA LEU A 144 6.70 -0.20 -6.11
C LEU A 144 7.43 -1.17 -5.18
N ILE A 145 7.16 -1.11 -3.88
CA ILE A 145 7.76 -2.03 -2.89
C ILE A 145 7.37 -3.48 -3.21
N ILE A 146 6.09 -3.74 -3.53
CA ILE A 146 5.63 -5.08 -3.93
C ILE A 146 6.39 -5.59 -5.16
N VAL A 147 6.56 -4.74 -6.18
CA VAL A 147 7.31 -5.09 -7.40
C VAL A 147 8.77 -5.41 -7.09
N ILE A 148 9.43 -4.59 -6.25
CA ILE A 148 10.82 -4.81 -5.85
C ILE A 148 10.96 -6.13 -5.08
N ILE A 149 10.08 -6.37 -4.11
CA ILE A 149 10.07 -7.63 -3.33
C ILE A 149 9.90 -8.82 -4.25
N TRP A 150 8.95 -8.75 -5.19
CA TRP A 150 8.72 -9.82 -6.16
C TRP A 150 9.95 -10.09 -7.02
N PHE A 151 10.63 -9.03 -7.49
CA PHE A 151 11.86 -9.14 -8.28
C PHE A 151 13.00 -9.77 -7.47
N VAL A 152 13.23 -9.30 -6.24
CA VAL A 152 14.26 -9.84 -5.33
C VAL A 152 13.99 -11.30 -5.00
N ALA A 153 12.74 -11.67 -4.72
CA ALA A 153 12.36 -13.05 -4.49
C ALA A 153 12.69 -13.94 -5.70
N LYS A 154 12.43 -13.46 -6.92
CA LYS A 154 12.81 -14.15 -8.17
C LYS A 154 14.32 -14.34 -8.28
N LEU A 155 15.12 -13.32 -7.96
CA LEU A 155 16.58 -13.40 -8.02
C LEU A 155 17.12 -14.42 -7.01
N ILE A 156 16.64 -14.38 -5.77
CA ILE A 156 17.08 -15.30 -4.71
C ILE A 156 16.72 -16.74 -5.08
N LEU A 157 15.49 -17.00 -5.54
CA LEU A 157 15.08 -18.33 -5.99
C LEU A 157 15.89 -18.80 -7.21
N GLY A 158 16.24 -17.89 -8.13
CA GLY A 158 17.11 -18.18 -9.27
C GLY A 158 18.53 -18.58 -8.84
N ALA A 159 19.14 -17.80 -7.94
CA ALA A 159 20.47 -18.09 -7.40
C ALA A 159 20.49 -19.41 -6.60
N LEU A 160 19.45 -19.65 -5.79
CA LEU A 160 19.31 -20.87 -5.01
C LEU A 160 19.15 -22.11 -5.90
N ASN A 161 18.38 -21.99 -6.97
CA ASN A 161 18.26 -23.06 -7.97
C ASN A 161 19.57 -23.32 -8.72
N LEU A 162 20.39 -22.29 -8.98
CA LEU A 162 21.73 -22.44 -9.55
C LEU A 162 22.65 -23.21 -8.59
N VAL A 163 22.73 -22.78 -7.33
CA VAL A 163 23.58 -23.42 -6.30
C VAL A 163 23.15 -24.88 -6.07
N MET A 164 21.85 -25.18 -6.06
CA MET A 164 21.34 -26.53 -5.86
C MET A 164 21.43 -27.44 -7.09
N LYS A 165 21.67 -26.87 -8.28
CA LYS A 165 21.93 -27.63 -9.51
C LYS A 165 23.42 -27.86 -9.77
N LEU A 166 24.33 -27.33 -8.95
CA LEU A 166 25.72 -27.76 -9.01
C LEU A 166 25.79 -29.21 -8.52
N PRO A 167 26.22 -30.17 -9.37
CA PRO A 167 26.58 -31.49 -8.86
C PRO A 167 27.74 -31.29 -7.88
N GLY A 168 27.59 -31.81 -6.67
CA GLY A 168 28.71 -31.92 -5.72
C GLY A 168 29.83 -32.76 -6.29
#